data_AF-A0A7Y0S7F2-F1
#
_entry.id   AF-A0A7Y0S7F2-F1
#
_cell.length_a   1.000
_cell.length_b   1.000
_cell.length_c   1.000
_cell.angle_alpha   90.00
_cell.angle_beta   90.00
_cell.angle_gamma   90.00
#
_symmetry.space_group_name_H-M   'P 1'
#
loop_
_entity.id
_entity.type
_entity.pdbx_description
1 polymer ?
#
loop_
_entity_poly.entity_id
_entity_poly.type
_entity_poly.pdbx_seq_one_letter_code
_entity_poly.pdbx_strand_id
1 'polypeptide(L)'
;EKAAKQYDFELVKMAVPDGEKTLNAIDTLAASGAKGFVICTPDPKLGPAIMAKAKSYDLKVITVDDQFLNAKGEPMKEVPLVMMAASEIGYRQGSELFKEMTNRGWDAATTGVMAITADELDTARRRV
;
A
#
# COMPACT_ATOMS: atom_id res chain seq x y z
N GLU A 1 -7.65 12.26 10.12
CA GLU A 1 -8.23 13.39 10.88
C GLU A 1 -9.71 13.21 11.22
N LYS A 2 -10.61 12.93 10.25
CA LYS A 2 -12.04 12.69 10.55
C LYS A 2 -12.27 11.57 11.58
N ALA A 3 -11.65 10.41 11.39
CA ALA A 3 -11.76 9.28 12.33
C ALA A 3 -11.20 9.63 13.73
N ALA A 4 -10.06 10.31 13.79
CA ALA A 4 -9.45 10.79 15.03
C ALA A 4 -10.42 11.67 15.84
N LYS A 5 -11.08 12.61 15.17
CA LYS A 5 -12.11 13.47 15.78
C LYS A 5 -13.36 12.68 16.19
N GLN A 6 -13.81 11.75 15.36
CA GLN A 6 -15.03 10.99 15.61
C GLN A 6 -14.89 10.00 16.77
N TYR A 7 -13.73 9.36 16.89
CA TYR A 7 -13.46 8.29 17.85
C TYR A 7 -12.52 8.70 18.98
N ASP A 8 -12.28 10.01 19.13
CA ASP A 8 -11.52 10.62 20.22
C ASP A 8 -10.13 9.99 20.44
N PHE A 9 -9.30 9.99 19.39
CA PHE A 9 -7.90 9.58 19.49
C PHE A 9 -6.97 10.57 18.81
N GLU A 10 -5.72 10.63 19.25
CA GLU A 10 -4.69 11.47 18.62
C GLU A 10 -4.08 10.77 17.40
N LEU A 11 -4.00 11.50 16.27
CA LEU A 11 -3.38 11.01 15.04
C LEU A 11 -2.03 11.68 14.80
N VAL A 12 -0.96 10.91 14.90
CA VAL A 12 0.38 11.33 14.49
C VAL A 12 0.57 10.97 13.01
N LYS A 13 0.89 11.96 12.17
CA LYS A 13 1.16 11.77 10.74
C LYS A 13 2.66 11.81 10.50
N MET A 14 3.21 10.76 9.88
CA MET A 14 4.63 10.65 9.57
C MET A 14 4.82 10.20 8.12
N ALA A 15 5.83 10.75 7.45
CA ALA A 15 6.24 10.31 6.14
C ALA A 15 7.35 9.25 6.29
N VAL A 16 7.18 8.10 5.63
CA VAL A 16 8.12 6.97 5.68
C VAL A 16 8.52 6.56 4.25
N PRO A 17 9.28 7.40 3.52
CA PRO A 17 9.59 7.17 2.11
C PRO A 17 10.62 6.05 1.88
N ASP A 18 11.27 5.55 2.93
CA ASP A 18 12.31 4.54 2.87
C ASP A 18 12.32 3.67 4.15
N GLY A 19 13.08 2.57 4.11
CA GLY A 19 13.12 1.61 5.22
C GLY A 19 13.70 2.18 6.51
N GLU A 20 14.72 3.03 6.43
CA GLU A 20 15.34 3.65 7.61
C GLU A 20 14.33 4.56 8.33
N LYS A 21 13.67 5.46 7.59
CA LYS A 21 12.64 6.34 8.15
C LYS A 21 11.43 5.57 8.64
N THR A 22 11.08 4.46 8.00
CA THR A 22 10.02 3.56 8.50
C THR A 22 10.33 3.05 9.89
N LEU A 23 11.53 2.50 10.08
CA LEU A 23 11.93 1.91 11.36
C LEU A 23 12.11 2.96 12.46
N ASN A 24 12.66 4.13 12.12
CA ASN A 24 12.81 5.25 13.06
C ASN A 24 11.46 5.89 13.45
N ALA A 25 10.49 5.93 12.52
CA ALA A 25 9.14 6.40 12.81
C ALA A 25 8.43 5.50 13.84
N ILE A 26 8.61 4.18 13.75
CA ILE A 26 8.06 3.23 14.73
C ILE A 26 8.66 3.48 16.11
N ASP A 27 9.97 3.73 16.20
CA ASP A 27 10.63 4.08 17.47
C ASP A 27 10.06 5.38 18.06
N THR A 28 9.82 6.37 17.21
CA THR A 28 9.24 7.65 17.63
C THR A 28 7.80 7.49 18.13
N LEU A 29 6.97 6.71 17.43
CA LEU A 29 5.60 6.41 17.85
C LEU A 29 5.57 5.68 19.20
N ALA A 30 6.47 4.71 19.41
CA ALA A 30 6.61 4.01 20.68
C ALA A 30 7.00 4.98 21.81
N ALA A 31 7.98 5.86 21.56
CA ALA A 31 8.40 6.88 22.52
C ALA A 31 7.29 7.89 22.87
N SER A 32 6.41 8.21 21.92
CA SER A 32 5.21 9.03 22.14
C SER A 32 4.06 8.28 22.83
N GLY A 33 4.23 7.00 23.16
CA GLY A 33 3.22 6.21 23.87
C GLY A 33 2.06 5.72 23.01
N ALA A 34 2.22 5.74 21.67
CA ALA A 34 1.23 5.21 20.74
C ALA A 34 0.91 3.73 21.05
N LYS A 35 -0.28 3.27 20.64
CA LYS A 35 -0.75 1.89 20.84
C LYS A 35 -0.77 1.06 19.56
N GLY A 36 -0.57 1.72 18.42
CA GLY A 36 -0.52 1.09 17.12
C GLY A 36 -0.46 2.11 16.00
N PHE A 37 -0.36 1.62 14.77
CA PHE A 37 -0.29 2.46 13.58
C PHE A 37 -0.89 1.76 12.36
N VAL A 38 -1.29 2.58 11.39
CA VAL A 38 -1.65 2.16 10.03
C VAL A 38 -0.51 2.58 9.11
N ILE A 39 -0.08 1.70 8.20
CA ILE A 39 1.07 1.98 7.33
C ILE A 39 0.82 1.52 5.89
N CYS A 40 1.13 2.40 4.94
CA CYS A 40 1.49 2.02 3.58
C CYS A 40 3.02 1.98 3.54
N THR A 41 3.59 0.78 3.38
CA THR A 41 5.03 0.60 3.50
C THR A 41 5.74 1.01 2.21
N PRO A 42 6.91 1.66 2.27
CA PRO A 42 7.66 2.01 1.06
C PRO A 42 8.26 0.78 0.35
N ASP A 43 8.36 -0.36 1.05
CA ASP A 43 8.80 -1.64 0.47
C ASP A 43 8.06 -2.79 1.18
N PRO A 44 7.24 -3.58 0.46
CA PRO A 44 6.55 -4.75 1.01
C PRO A 44 7.44 -5.72 1.80
N LYS A 45 8.73 -5.82 1.44
CA LYS A 45 9.70 -6.72 2.08
C LYS A 45 10.13 -6.26 3.47
N LEU A 46 9.79 -5.03 3.89
CA LEU A 46 10.02 -4.56 5.25
C LEU A 46 9.07 -5.19 6.28
N GLY A 47 8.04 -5.92 5.84
CA GLY A 47 7.02 -6.54 6.70
C GLY A 47 7.58 -7.23 7.95
N PRO A 48 8.55 -8.16 7.84
CA PRO A 48 9.14 -8.83 9.00
C PRO A 48 9.81 -7.86 9.99
N ALA A 49 10.54 -6.86 9.49
CA ALA A 49 11.23 -5.88 10.33
C ALA A 49 10.24 -4.94 11.05
N ILE A 50 9.20 -4.49 10.34
CA ILE A 50 8.11 -3.67 10.88
C ILE A 50 7.38 -4.45 11.99
N MET A 51 7.00 -5.69 11.72
CA MET A 51 6.27 -6.52 12.69
C MET A 51 7.13 -6.88 13.91
N ALA A 52 8.43 -7.16 13.72
CA ALA A 52 9.34 -7.42 14.83
C ALA A 52 9.47 -6.20 15.75
N LYS A 53 9.66 -5.01 15.19
CA LYS A 53 9.79 -3.76 15.94
C LYS A 53 8.47 -3.34 16.61
N ALA A 54 7.35 -3.46 15.91
CA ALA A 54 6.03 -3.22 16.50
C ALA A 54 5.78 -4.16 17.69
N LYS A 55 6.11 -5.45 17.55
CA LYS A 55 5.98 -6.43 18.63
C LYS A 55 6.86 -6.12 19.84
N SER A 56 8.10 -5.64 19.63
CA SER A 56 8.97 -5.26 20.77
C SER A 56 8.43 -4.08 21.57
N TYR A 57 7.54 -3.27 20.99
CA TYR A 57 6.88 -2.13 21.65
C TYR A 57 5.40 -2.38 21.98
N ASP A 58 4.90 -3.61 21.80
CA ASP A 58 3.46 -3.97 21.93
C ASP A 58 2.50 -3.10 21.07
N LEU A 59 3.00 -2.57 19.94
CA LEU A 59 2.21 -1.81 18.98
C LEU A 59 1.38 -2.73 18.09
N LYS A 60 0.10 -2.37 17.87
CA LYS A 60 -0.77 -3.03 16.89
C LYS A 60 -0.55 -2.44 15.49
N VAL A 61 -0.63 -3.28 14.45
CA VAL A 61 -0.33 -2.87 13.08
C VAL A 61 -1.49 -3.24 12.15
N ILE A 62 -1.86 -2.30 11.29
CA ILE A 62 -2.72 -2.51 10.13
C ILE A 62 -1.95 -2.00 8.90
N THR A 63 -1.94 -2.75 7.81
CA THR A 63 -1.43 -2.24 6.53
C THR A 63 -2.57 -1.65 5.70
N VAL A 64 -2.28 -0.57 4.98
CA VAL A 64 -3.14 0.04 3.97
C VAL A 64 -2.40 0.11 2.65
N ASP A 65 -3.14 -0.11 1.56
CA ASP A 65 -2.64 -0.18 0.18
C ASP A 65 -1.71 -1.39 -0.05
N ASP A 66 -0.48 -1.36 0.47
CA ASP A 66 0.55 -2.32 0.12
C ASP A 66 0.73 -3.44 1.14
N GLN A 67 0.45 -4.67 0.70
CA GLN A 67 0.54 -5.88 1.50
C GLN A 67 1.99 -6.22 1.88
N PHE A 68 2.23 -6.56 3.15
CA PHE A 68 3.55 -7.04 3.58
C PHE A 68 3.88 -8.40 2.96
N LEU A 69 5.15 -8.58 2.63
CA LEU A 69 5.73 -9.83 2.15
C LEU A 69 6.75 -10.36 3.15
N ASN A 70 6.81 -11.69 3.29
CA ASN A 70 7.85 -12.35 4.06
C ASN A 70 9.18 -12.42 3.26
N ALA A 71 10.22 -13.01 3.86
CA ALA A 71 11.54 -13.13 3.22
C ALA A 71 11.53 -13.98 1.92
N LYS A 72 10.49 -14.79 1.69
CA LYS A 72 10.30 -15.57 0.46
C LYS A 72 9.46 -14.81 -0.60
N GLY A 73 9.03 -13.59 -0.30
CA GLY A 73 8.15 -12.82 -1.17
C GLY A 73 6.68 -13.25 -1.09
N GLU A 74 6.29 -14.03 -0.08
CA GLU A 74 4.91 -14.49 0.10
C GLU A 74 4.13 -13.51 1.00
N PRO A 75 2.84 -13.26 0.72
CA PRO A 75 2.00 -12.42 1.56
C PRO A 75 1.94 -12.82 3.03
N MET A 76 2.14 -11.85 3.93
CA MET A 76 1.91 -11.99 5.38
C MET A 76 0.41 -11.80 5.68
N LYS A 77 -0.36 -12.88 5.59
CA LYS A 77 -1.84 -12.87 5.70
C LYS A 77 -2.36 -12.67 7.12
N GLU A 78 -1.49 -12.74 8.11
CA GLU A 78 -1.78 -12.53 9.52
C GLU A 78 -1.88 -11.05 9.91
N VAL A 79 -1.36 -10.14 9.08
CA VAL A 79 -1.45 -8.69 9.30
C VAL A 79 -2.72 -8.17 8.60
N PRO A 80 -3.65 -7.51 9.32
CA PRO A 80 -4.85 -6.96 8.71
C PRO A 80 -4.50 -5.97 7.59
N LEU A 81 -5.15 -6.12 6.43
CA LEU A 81 -4.94 -5.31 5.25
C LEU A 81 -6.24 -4.65 4.79
N VAL A 82 -6.18 -3.35 4.53
CA VAL A 82 -7.20 -2.61 3.79
C VAL A 82 -6.61 -2.21 2.44
N MET A 83 -7.17 -2.71 1.35
CA MET A 83 -6.68 -2.42 0.00
C MET A 83 -7.83 -2.15 -0.97
N MET A 84 -7.50 -1.52 -2.11
CA MET A 84 -8.43 -1.36 -3.22
C MET A 84 -8.63 -2.69 -3.98
N ALA A 85 -9.76 -2.82 -4.68
CA ALA A 85 -10.02 -3.91 -5.61
C ALA A 85 -9.18 -3.73 -6.89
N ALA A 86 -7.86 -3.94 -6.78
CA ALA A 86 -6.86 -3.58 -7.79
C ALA A 86 -7.18 -4.15 -9.19
N SER A 87 -7.57 -5.42 -9.27
CA SER A 87 -7.93 -6.08 -10.54
C SER A 87 -9.17 -5.48 -11.21
N GLU A 88 -10.22 -5.18 -10.44
CA GLU A 88 -11.43 -4.54 -10.96
C GLU A 88 -11.14 -3.12 -11.47
N ILE A 89 -10.27 -2.39 -10.75
CA ILE A 89 -9.82 -1.06 -11.16
C ILE A 89 -8.99 -1.14 -12.45
N GLY A 90 -8.08 -2.11 -12.57
CA GLY A 90 -7.30 -2.34 -13.79
C GLY A 90 -8.17 -2.69 -14.98
N TYR A 91 -9.12 -3.61 -14.80
CA TYR A 91 -10.10 -3.94 -15.83
C TYR A 91 -10.91 -2.72 -16.26
N ARG A 92 -11.35 -1.90 -15.31
CA ARG A 92 -12.07 -0.66 -15.60
C ARG A 92 -11.20 0.35 -16.33
N GLN A 93 -9.94 0.49 -15.97
CA GLN A 93 -8.98 1.36 -16.66
C GLN A 93 -8.85 0.96 -18.14
N GLY A 94 -8.57 -0.32 -18.42
CA GLY A 94 -8.46 -0.82 -19.79
C GLY A 94 -9.75 -0.63 -20.58
N SER A 95 -10.90 -0.88 -19.95
CA SER A 95 -12.23 -0.70 -20.57
C SER A 95 -12.49 0.75 -20.98
N GLU A 96 -12.19 1.72 -20.11
CA GLU A 96 -12.40 3.14 -20.42
C GLU A 96 -11.37 3.66 -21.44
N LEU A 97 -10.13 3.17 -21.41
CA LEU A 97 -9.12 3.49 -22.43
C LEU A 97 -9.57 3.02 -23.83
N PHE A 98 -10.05 1.79 -23.93
CA PHE A 98 -10.54 1.24 -25.20
C PHE A 98 -11.80 1.95 -25.70
N LYS A 99 -12.71 2.31 -24.78
CA LYS A 99 -13.89 3.10 -25.10
C LYS A 99 -13.52 4.47 -25.68
N GLU A 100 -12.56 5.16 -25.07
CA GLU A 100 -12.12 6.46 -25.56
C GLU A 100 -11.35 6.37 -26.89
N MET A 101 -10.52 5.35 -27.07
CA MET A 101 -9.89 5.05 -28.37
C MET A 101 -10.94 4.88 -29.47
N THR A 102 -11.99 4.11 -29.18
CA THR A 102 -13.12 3.89 -30.10
C THR A 102 -13.87 5.18 -30.41
N ASN A 103 -14.16 5.99 -29.39
CA ASN A 103 -14.83 7.29 -29.53
C ASN A 103 -14.06 8.25 -30.45
N ARG A 104 -12.72 8.18 -30.43
CA ARG A 104 -11.84 8.97 -31.31
C ARG A 104 -11.65 8.37 -32.71
N GLY A 105 -12.21 7.19 -32.98
CA GLY A 105 -12.07 6.51 -34.27
C GLY A 105 -10.62 6.12 -34.60
N TRP A 106 -9.79 5.83 -33.60
CA TRP A 106 -8.41 5.40 -33.83
C TRP A 106 -8.36 3.99 -34.43
N ASP A 107 -7.51 3.79 -35.44
CA ASP A 107 -7.27 2.46 -36.00
C ASP A 107 -6.43 1.61 -35.04
N ALA A 108 -7.00 0.50 -34.60
CA ALA A 108 -6.32 -0.45 -33.72
C ALA A 108 -5.07 -1.06 -34.38
N ALA A 109 -5.02 -1.18 -35.71
CA ALA A 109 -3.86 -1.74 -36.42
C ALA A 109 -2.63 -0.83 -36.33
N THR A 110 -2.83 0.47 -36.08
CA THR A 110 -1.75 1.46 -35.96
C THR A 110 -1.63 2.06 -34.56
N THR A 111 -2.34 1.51 -33.56
CA THR A 111 -2.34 2.00 -32.18
C THR A 111 -1.62 1.01 -31.27
N GLY A 112 -0.67 1.48 -30.47
CA GLY A 112 0.05 0.69 -29.47
C GLY A 112 -0.34 1.05 -28.04
N VAL A 113 -0.19 0.09 -27.12
CA VAL A 113 -0.34 0.31 -25.68
C VAL A 113 1.05 0.32 -25.04
N MET A 114 1.34 1.36 -24.25
CA MET A 114 2.50 1.39 -23.36
C MET A 114 2.03 1.11 -21.93
N ALA A 115 2.34 -0.08 -21.43
CA ALA A 115 2.06 -0.47 -20.05
C ALA A 115 3.35 -0.32 -19.21
N ILE A 116 3.38 0.65 -18.31
CA ILE A 116 4.48 0.83 -17.36
C ILE A 116 4.15 0.01 -16.11
N THR A 117 4.91 -1.04 -15.85
CA THR A 117 4.69 -1.97 -14.73
C THR A 117 5.56 -1.66 -13.53
N ALA A 118 5.13 -2.16 -12.36
CA ALA A 118 5.87 -2.16 -11.10
C ALA A 118 5.56 -3.47 -10.37
N ASP A 119 6.22 -4.55 -10.79
CA ASP A 119 5.85 -5.92 -10.41
C ASP A 119 6.19 -6.23 -8.94
N GLU A 120 7.03 -5.40 -8.32
CA GLU A 120 7.38 -5.48 -6.91
C GLU A 120 6.20 -5.10 -5.99
N LEU A 121 5.22 -4.36 -6.50
CA LEU A 121 4.05 -3.93 -5.75
C LEU A 121 2.81 -4.72 -6.21
N ASP A 122 2.26 -5.57 -5.34
CA ASP A 122 1.11 -6.41 -5.68
C ASP A 122 -0.11 -5.60 -6.14
N THR A 123 -0.35 -4.42 -5.55
CA THR A 123 -1.41 -3.50 -5.97
C THR A 123 -1.19 -2.95 -7.37
N ALA A 124 0.05 -2.64 -7.77
CA ALA A 124 0.37 -2.14 -9.09
C ALA A 124 0.30 -3.27 -10.13
N ARG A 125 0.91 -4.42 -9.83
CA ARG A 125 0.87 -5.61 -10.69
C ARG A 125 -0.55 -6.05 -11.04
N ARG A 126 -1.49 -5.97 -10.10
CA ARG A 126 -2.89 -6.35 -10.33
C ARG A 126 -3.70 -5.33 -11.13
N ARG A 127 -3.20 -4.12 -11.36
CA ARG A 127 -3.91 -3.03 -12.06
C ARG A 127 -3.60 -2.96 -13.56
N VAL A 128 -2.61 -3.71 -14.04
CA VAL A 128 -2.15 -3.69 -15.43
C VAL A 128 -2.57 -4.97 -16.14
#